data_AF-A0A7C4PLT7-F1
#
_entry.id   AF-A0A7C4PLT7-F1
#
_cell.length_a   1.000
_cell.length_b   1.000
_cell.length_c   1.000
_cell.angle_alpha   90.00
_cell.angle_beta   90.00
_cell.angle_gamma   90.00
#
_symmetry.space_group_name_H-M   'P 1'
#
loop_
_entity.id
_entity.type
_entity.pdbx_description
1 polymer ?
#
loop_
_entity_poly.entity_id
_entity_poly.type
_entity_poly.pdbx_seq_one_letter_code
_entity_poly.pdbx_strand_id
1 'polypeptide(L)'
;METRPATVSLGLALLAIDSLIWLILGILIAAGLHPSLPGPLWLRAAMAILSWVAAAALLLAYLGLTRRVHRVYPWAIFFLAIASLTFLFDDFGFTDLIVLVLHLIPLALLIKDHTWYVPRAKLEPR
;
A
#
# COMPACT_ATOMS: atom_id res chain seq x y z
N MET A 1 -7.39 -26.32 10.89
CA MET A 1 -7.21 -25.15 10.01
C MET A 1 -7.65 -23.94 10.80
N GLU A 2 -6.74 -23.07 11.23
CA GLU A 2 -7.15 -21.80 11.82
C GLU A 2 -7.89 -20.99 10.77
N THR A 3 -9.15 -20.68 11.03
CA THR A 3 -9.96 -19.83 10.15
C THR A 3 -9.31 -18.45 10.10
N ARG A 4 -9.06 -17.95 8.88
CA ARG A 4 -8.49 -16.63 8.69
C ARG A 4 -9.44 -15.57 9.28
N PRO A 5 -8.98 -14.69 10.18
CA PRO A 5 -9.83 -13.64 10.72
C PRO A 5 -10.37 -12.75 9.61
N ALA A 6 -11.64 -12.34 9.71
CA ALA A 6 -12.26 -11.46 8.72
C ALA A 6 -11.48 -10.14 8.55
N THR A 7 -10.85 -9.64 9.61
CA THR A 7 -10.06 -8.41 9.57
C THR A 7 -8.74 -8.56 8.81
N VAL A 8 -8.12 -9.73 8.84
CA VAL A 8 -6.97 -10.07 7.99
C VAL A 8 -7.41 -10.13 6.52
N SER A 9 -8.58 -10.71 6.24
CA SER A 9 -9.16 -10.73 4.89
C SER A 9 -9.41 -9.33 4.36
N LEU A 10 -10.04 -8.47 5.17
CA LEU A 10 -10.28 -7.07 4.85
C LEU A 10 -8.98 -6.29 4.61
N GLY A 11 -7.99 -6.44 5.49
CA GLY A 11 -6.70 -5.75 5.36
C GLY A 11 -5.97 -6.09 4.07
N LEU A 12 -5.92 -7.37 3.68
CA LEU A 12 -5.29 -7.76 2.40
C LEU A 12 -6.12 -7.32 1.18
N ALA A 13 -7.46 -7.33 1.27
CA ALA A 13 -8.31 -6.83 0.19
C ALA A 13 -8.07 -5.33 -0.04
N LEU A 14 -8.00 -4.53 1.02
CA LEU A 14 -7.68 -3.11 0.94
C LEU A 14 -6.28 -2.87 0.36
N LEU A 15 -5.28 -3.67 0.76
CA LEU A 15 -3.93 -3.59 0.21
C LEU A 15 -3.88 -3.88 -1.30
N ALA A 16 -4.68 -4.85 -1.76
CA ALA A 16 -4.77 -5.19 -3.18
C ALA A 16 -5.51 -4.10 -3.99
N ILE A 17 -6.58 -3.53 -3.42
CA ILE A 17 -7.31 -2.40 -4.03
C ILE A 17 -6.36 -1.20 -4.16
N ASP A 18 -5.59 -0.90 -3.11
CA ASP A 18 -4.66 0.21 -3.09
C ASP A 18 -3.54 0.06 -4.13
N SER A 19 -2.96 -1.15 -4.22
CA SER A 19 -2.03 -1.51 -5.30
C SER A 19 -2.63 -1.27 -6.70
N LEU A 20 -3.89 -1.61 -6.90
CA LEU A 20 -4.59 -1.39 -8.17
C LEU A 20 -4.80 0.10 -8.46
N ILE A 21 -5.15 0.90 -7.44
CA ILE A 21 -5.30 2.36 -7.57
C ILE A 21 -3.98 2.98 -8.05
N TRP A 22 -2.87 2.65 -7.41
CA TRP A 22 -1.54 3.13 -7.80
C TRP A 22 -1.14 2.71 -9.22
N LEU A 23 -1.51 1.50 -9.63
CA LEU A 23 -1.25 1.02 -10.99
C LEU A 23 -2.05 1.82 -12.04
N ILE A 24 -3.36 2.00 -11.80
CA ILE A 24 -4.24 2.77 -12.68
C ILE A 24 -3.75 4.22 -12.76
N LEU A 25 -3.38 4.82 -11.63
CA LEU A 25 -2.85 6.18 -11.58
C LEU A 25 -1.58 6.31 -12.45
N GLY A 26 -0.62 5.41 -12.32
CA GLY A 26 0.59 5.41 -13.14
C GLY A 26 0.29 5.30 -14.64
N ILE A 27 -0.68 4.46 -15.03
CA ILE A 27 -1.14 4.35 -16.42
C ILE A 27 -1.76 5.66 -16.92
N LEU A 28 -2.64 6.29 -16.13
CA LEU A 28 -3.28 7.56 -16.49
C LEU A 28 -2.25 8.69 -16.65
N ILE A 29 -1.26 8.77 -15.76
CA ILE A 29 -0.17 9.77 -15.84
C ILE A 29 0.69 9.53 -17.09
N ALA A 30 1.08 8.29 -17.35
CA ALA A 30 1.85 7.91 -18.53
C ALA A 30 1.11 8.24 -19.84
N ALA A 31 -0.21 7.96 -19.88
CA ALA A 31 -1.08 8.29 -21.01
C ALA A 31 -1.37 9.79 -21.16
N GLY A 32 -1.07 10.60 -20.15
CA GLY A 32 -1.36 12.04 -20.16
C GLY A 32 -2.83 12.38 -19.94
N LEU A 33 -3.55 11.46 -19.32
CA LEU A 33 -4.96 11.61 -18.98
C LEU A 33 -5.17 12.20 -17.58
N HIS A 34 -4.09 12.54 -16.86
CA HIS A 34 -4.17 13.13 -15.53
C HIS A 34 -4.39 14.65 -15.62
N PRO A 35 -5.59 15.16 -15.29
CA PRO A 35 -5.98 16.55 -15.56
C PRO A 35 -5.15 17.57 -14.78
N SER A 36 -4.71 17.21 -13.57
CA SER A 36 -3.94 18.07 -12.66
C SER A 36 -2.42 17.99 -12.84
N LEU A 37 -1.92 17.27 -13.84
CA LEU A 37 -0.47 17.12 -14.09
C LEU A 37 0.00 17.70 -15.45
N PRO A 38 -0.33 18.96 -15.80
CA PRO A 38 0.26 19.64 -16.96
C PRO A 38 1.71 20.05 -16.63
N GLY A 39 2.62 19.10 -16.74
CA GLY A 39 4.04 19.29 -16.47
C GLY A 39 4.94 18.84 -17.63
N PRO A 40 6.24 19.15 -17.58
CA PRO A 40 7.20 18.66 -18.55
C PRO A 40 7.24 17.12 -18.57
N LEU A 41 7.55 16.54 -19.73
CA LEU A 41 7.51 15.08 -19.95
C LEU A 41 8.29 14.29 -18.89
N TRP A 42 9.46 14.79 -18.47
CA TRP A 42 10.31 14.12 -17.49
C TRP A 42 9.64 14.01 -16.11
N LEU A 43 8.88 15.01 -15.68
CA LEU A 43 8.19 15.01 -14.40
C LEU A 43 7.03 13.99 -14.41
N ARG A 44 6.25 13.99 -15.49
CA ARG A 44 5.19 12.99 -15.69
C ARG A 44 5.75 11.57 -15.73
N ALA A 45 6.86 11.35 -16.42
CA ALA A 45 7.53 10.05 -16.45
C ALA A 45 7.99 9.62 -15.06
N ALA A 46 8.60 10.53 -14.28
CA ALA A 46 9.02 10.24 -12.91
C ALA A 46 7.82 9.86 -12.01
N MET A 47 6.71 10.59 -12.09
CA MET A 47 5.51 10.30 -11.28
C MET A 47 4.82 9.00 -11.70
N ALA A 48 4.77 8.68 -12.99
CA ALA A 48 4.27 7.40 -13.46
C ALA A 48 5.12 6.23 -12.94
N ILE A 49 6.45 6.35 -13.00
CA ILE A 49 7.38 5.34 -12.48
C ILE A 49 7.19 5.17 -10.98
N LEU A 50 7.15 6.27 -10.21
CA LEU A 50 6.92 6.22 -8.76
C LEU A 50 5.59 5.54 -8.42
N SER A 51 4.54 5.83 -9.18
CA SER A 51 3.22 5.20 -9.00
C SER A 51 3.28 3.69 -9.24
N TRP A 52 3.98 3.25 -10.30
CA TRP A 52 4.17 1.82 -10.57
C TRP A 52 5.05 1.12 -9.53
N VAL A 53 6.07 1.81 -9.00
CA VAL A 53 6.90 1.29 -7.91
C VAL A 53 6.06 1.10 -6.64
N ALA A 54 5.20 2.07 -6.30
CA ALA A 54 4.27 1.96 -5.18
C ALA A 54 3.29 0.79 -5.38
N ALA A 55 2.68 0.70 -6.57
CA ALA A 55 1.79 -0.40 -6.93
C ALA A 55 2.46 -1.77 -6.76
N ALA A 56 3.70 -1.91 -7.26
CA ALA A 56 4.48 -3.14 -7.15
C ALA A 56 4.85 -3.47 -5.70
N ALA A 57 5.25 -2.47 -4.91
CA ALA A 57 5.58 -2.65 -3.50
C ALA A 57 4.38 -3.15 -2.69
N LEU A 58 3.21 -2.54 -2.88
CA LEU A 58 1.95 -2.96 -2.24
C LEU A 58 1.51 -4.35 -2.71
N LEU A 59 1.68 -4.68 -3.99
CA LEU A 59 1.38 -6.01 -4.52
C LEU A 59 2.30 -7.08 -3.90
N LEU A 60 3.60 -6.80 -3.81
CA LEU A 60 4.56 -7.70 -3.17
C LEU A 60 4.25 -7.87 -1.67
N ALA A 61 3.83 -6.79 -1.00
CA ALA A 61 3.33 -6.84 0.36
C ALA A 61 2.11 -7.76 0.47
N TYR A 62 1.11 -7.58 -0.39
CA TYR A 62 -0.09 -8.42 -0.44
C TYR A 62 0.26 -9.91 -0.65
N LEU A 63 1.09 -10.21 -1.66
CA LEU A 63 1.51 -11.58 -1.98
C LEU A 63 2.31 -12.22 -0.83
N GLY A 64 3.25 -11.45 -0.25
CA GLY A 64 4.07 -11.90 0.86
C GLY A 64 3.26 -12.18 2.12
N LEU A 65 2.35 -11.28 2.48
CA LEU A 65 1.46 -11.44 3.64
C LEU A 65 0.46 -12.59 3.45
N THR A 66 -0.08 -12.77 2.23
CA THR A 66 -0.96 -13.90 1.89
C THR A 66 -0.22 -15.24 2.04
N ARG A 67 1.07 -15.27 1.70
CA ARG A 67 1.96 -16.42 1.89
C ARG A 67 2.57 -16.52 3.29
N ARG A 68 2.18 -15.65 4.24
CA ARG A 68 2.72 -15.55 5.61
C ARG A 68 4.24 -15.43 5.68
N VAL A 69 4.84 -14.70 4.74
CA VAL A 69 6.28 -14.39 4.74
C VAL A 69 6.55 -13.27 5.75
N HIS A 70 6.90 -13.66 6.99
CA HIS A 70 7.17 -12.74 8.11
C HIS A 70 8.11 -11.56 7.77
N ARG A 71 9.11 -11.77 6.91
CA ARG A 71 10.06 -10.72 6.49
C ARG A 71 9.39 -9.56 5.74
N VAL A 72 8.23 -9.78 5.13
CA VAL A 72 7.50 -8.78 4.34
C VAL A 72 6.68 -7.86 5.22
N TYR A 73 6.29 -8.31 6.42
CA TYR A 73 5.47 -7.53 7.36
C TYR A 73 6.02 -6.13 7.68
N PRO A 74 7.29 -5.94 8.10
CA PRO A 74 7.81 -4.61 8.39
C PRO A 74 7.84 -3.70 7.14
N TRP A 75 8.12 -4.26 5.96
CA TRP A 75 8.10 -3.52 4.70
C TRP A 75 6.69 -3.08 4.32
N ALA A 76 5.67 -3.92 4.54
CA ALA A 76 4.28 -3.57 4.29
C ALA A 76 3.84 -2.36 5.14
N ILE A 77 4.19 -2.38 6.44
CA ILE A 77 3.93 -1.24 7.34
C ILE A 77 4.68 0.00 6.87
N PHE A 78 5.97 -0.14 6.55
CA PHE A 78 6.80 0.97 6.11
C PHE A 78 6.27 1.65 4.85
N PHE A 79 5.90 0.87 3.83
CA PHE A 79 5.36 1.41 2.58
C PHE A 79 4.01 2.09 2.77
N LEU A 80 3.10 1.49 3.55
CA LEU A 80 1.81 2.13 3.87
C LEU A 80 2.00 3.42 4.67
N ALA A 81 2.94 3.44 5.62
CA ALA A 81 3.23 4.64 6.40
C ALA A 81 3.79 5.76 5.53
N ILE A 82 4.76 5.46 4.66
CA ILE A 82 5.32 6.46 3.73
C ILE A 82 4.25 6.95 2.75
N ALA A 83 3.47 6.06 2.16
CA ALA A 83 2.40 6.45 1.24
C ALA A 83 1.32 7.27 1.96
N SER A 84 1.02 7.00 3.23
CA SER A 84 0.14 7.86 4.03
C SER A 84 0.71 9.27 4.21
N LEU A 85 2.02 9.40 4.42
CA LEU A 85 2.68 10.70 4.54
C LEU A 85 2.64 11.49 3.23
N THR A 86 2.72 10.85 2.05
CA THR A 86 2.69 11.58 0.78
C THR A 86 1.38 12.33 0.59
N PHE A 87 0.24 11.79 1.06
CA PHE A 87 -1.05 12.50 0.99
C PHE A 87 -1.15 13.66 1.97
N LEU A 88 -0.46 13.59 3.12
CA LEU A 88 -0.49 14.68 4.12
C LEU A 88 0.31 15.91 3.67
N PHE A 89 1.31 15.73 2.81
CA PHE A 89 2.19 16.79 2.34
C PHE A 89 1.87 17.28 0.92
N ASP A 90 0.88 16.67 0.25
CA ASP A 90 0.33 17.18 -1.01
C ASP A 90 -0.66 18.33 -0.75
N ASP A 91 -1.20 18.92 -1.81
CA ASP A 91 -2.32 19.88 -1.75
C ASP A 91 -3.57 19.20 -1.18
N PHE A 92 -3.62 19.06 0.15
CA PHE A 92 -4.55 18.21 0.87
C PHE A 92 -6.00 18.56 0.56
N GLY A 93 -6.64 17.72 -0.24
CA GLY A 93 -8.04 17.83 -0.63
C GLY A 93 -8.89 16.68 -0.11
N PHE A 94 -10.17 16.69 -0.51
CA PHE A 94 -11.11 15.63 -0.14
C PHE A 94 -10.71 14.27 -0.73
N THR A 95 -10.15 14.26 -1.94
CA THR A 95 -9.62 13.04 -2.58
C THR A 95 -8.49 12.45 -1.75
N ASP A 96 -7.55 13.28 -1.30
CA ASP A 96 -6.41 12.84 -0.49
C ASP A 96 -6.85 12.30 0.86
N LEU A 97 -7.88 12.89 1.48
CA LEU A 97 -8.48 12.34 2.69
C LEU A 97 -9.05 10.93 2.47
N ILE A 98 -9.76 10.69 1.37
CA ILE A 98 -10.31 9.36 1.07
C ILE A 98 -9.17 8.36 0.88
N VAL A 99 -8.17 8.69 0.07
CA VAL A 99 -7.05 7.80 -0.21
C VAL A 99 -6.21 7.55 1.04
N LEU A 100 -6.01 8.58 1.88
CA LEU A 100 -5.35 8.47 3.18
C LEU A 100 -6.09 7.49 4.10
N VAL A 101 -7.42 7.59 4.21
CA VAL A 101 -8.20 6.60 4.98
C VAL A 101 -8.01 5.19 4.41
N LEU A 102 -7.97 5.06 3.09
CA LEU A 102 -7.72 3.80 2.38
C LEU A 102 -6.34 3.21 2.69
N HIS A 103 -5.34 4.02 3.07
CA HIS A 103 -4.03 3.58 3.53
C HIS A 103 -3.99 3.31 5.04
N LEU A 104 -4.64 4.16 5.84
CA LEU A 104 -4.64 4.06 7.30
C LEU A 104 -5.40 2.84 7.81
N ILE A 105 -6.52 2.46 7.16
CA ILE A 105 -7.27 1.26 7.53
C ILE A 105 -6.43 -0.02 7.41
N PRO A 106 -5.84 -0.39 6.25
CA PRO A 106 -5.02 -1.58 6.16
C PRO A 106 -3.79 -1.51 7.07
N LEU A 107 -3.21 -0.33 7.28
CA LEU A 107 -2.12 -0.13 8.24
C LEU A 107 -2.56 -0.48 9.67
N ALA A 108 -3.69 0.07 10.13
CA ALA A 108 -4.25 -0.22 11.45
C ALA A 108 -4.60 -1.71 11.61
N LEU A 109 -5.17 -2.33 10.57
CA LEU A 109 -5.48 -3.76 10.56
C LEU A 109 -4.22 -4.63 10.61
N LEU A 110 -3.15 -4.25 9.91
CA LEU A 110 -1.84 -4.93 9.95
C LEU A 110 -1.22 -4.87 11.35
N ILE A 111 -1.33 -3.74 12.03
CA ILE A 111 -0.84 -3.58 13.41
C ILE A 111 -1.70 -4.41 14.38
N LYS A 112 -3.02 -4.32 14.25
CA LYS A 112 -3.96 -5.06 15.10
C LYS A 112 -3.76 -6.57 14.98
N ASP A 113 -3.64 -7.08 13.76
CA ASP A 113 -3.54 -8.51 13.45
C ASP A 113 -2.07 -8.98 13.32
N HIS A 114 -1.11 -8.27 13.90
CA HIS A 114 0.34 -8.54 13.74
C HIS A 114 0.75 -9.98 14.09
N THR A 115 0.11 -10.59 15.10
CA THR A 115 0.39 -11.97 15.55
C THR A 115 0.10 -13.02 14.48
N TRP A 116 -0.79 -12.71 13.52
CA TRP A 116 -1.09 -13.58 12.39
C TRP A 116 0.05 -13.64 11.37
N TYR A 117 0.74 -12.50 11.17
CA TYR A 117 1.81 -12.36 10.19
C TYR A 117 3.19 -12.70 10.77
N VAL A 118 3.39 -12.43 12.07
CA VAL A 118 4.63 -12.71 12.80
C VAL A 118 4.27 -13.48 14.09
N PRO A 119 4.15 -14.82 14.01
CA PRO A 119 3.87 -15.64 15.19
C PRO A 119 5.01 -15.56 16.21
N ARG A 120 4.69 -15.45 17.51
CA ARG A 120 5.66 -15.33 18.63
C ARG A 120 6.79 -16.38 18.59
N ALA A 121 6.50 -17.60 18.12
CA ALA A 121 7.49 -18.68 18.03
C ALA A 121 8.67 -18.40 17.07
N LYS A 122 8.60 -17.35 16.24
CA LYS A 122 9.71 -16.90 15.37
C LYS A 122 10.52 -15.73 15.94
N LEU A 123 10.16 -15.21 17.12
CA LEU A 123 10.85 -14.10 17.78
C LEU A 123 11.87 -14.58 18.83
N GLU A 124 11.88 -15.87 19.17
CA GLU A 124 12.90 -16.45 20.05
C GLU A 124 14.10 -16.93 19.22
N PRO A 125 15.32 -16.42 19.48
CA PRO A 125 16.53 -17.02 18.95
C PRO A 125 16.70 -18.40 19.61
N ARG A 126 16.83 -19.44 18.79
CA ARG A 126 17.35 -20.74 19.23
C ARG A 126 18.85 -20.67 19.43
#